data_AF-A0A0F9QDQ1-F1
#
_entry.id   AF-A0A0F9QDQ1-F1
#
_cell.length_a   1.000
_cell.length_b   1.000
_cell.length_c   1.000
_cell.angle_alpha   90.00
_cell.angle_beta   90.00
_cell.angle_gamma   90.00
#
_symmetry.space_group_name_H-M   'P 1'
#
loop_
_entity.id
_entity.type
_entity.pdbx_description
1 polymer ?
#
loop_
_entity_poly.entity_id
_entity_poly.type
_entity_poly.pdbx_seq_one_letter_code
_entity_poly.pdbx_strand_id
1 'polypeptide(L)'
;MLEARRFNRNIVLSGSLDDFREATGDPEATTLLEMVETIEAIWDTDDVDWSTRIISVFATPTQWAENLGEPEIGNSFPRVLNAMRDTWRAEVL
;
A
#
# COMPACT_ATOMS: atom_id res chain seq x y z
N MET A 1 3.07 0.85 -11.91
CA MET A 1 3.04 -0.42 -11.16
C MET A 1 3.33 -0.09 -9.72
N LEU A 2 2.69 -0.78 -8.77
CA LEU A 2 2.99 -0.63 -7.34
C LEU A 2 4.39 -1.16 -7.01
N GLU A 3 5.08 -0.47 -6.13
CA GLU A 3 6.39 -0.83 -5.59
C GLU A 3 6.30 -0.92 -4.07
N ALA A 4 6.62 -2.09 -3.51
CA ALA A 4 6.67 -2.34 -2.08
C ALA A 4 8.12 -2.47 -1.62
N ARG A 5 8.50 -1.69 -0.61
CA ARG A 5 9.87 -1.78 -0.06
C ARG A 5 9.91 -1.52 1.43
N ARG A 6 10.94 -2.05 2.07
CA ARG A 6 11.21 -1.71 3.47
C ARG A 6 11.74 -0.28 3.58
N PHE A 7 11.20 0.49 4.52
CA PHE A 7 11.71 1.79 4.90
C PHE A 7 11.76 1.90 6.43
N ASN A 8 12.97 1.89 6.99
CA ASN A 8 13.19 1.84 8.44
C ASN A 8 12.47 0.64 9.11
N ARG A 9 11.45 0.94 9.93
CA ARG A 9 10.59 -0.03 10.63
C ARG A 9 9.22 -0.24 9.95
N ASN A 10 9.01 0.40 8.80
CA ASN A 10 7.77 0.35 8.03
C ASN A 10 7.99 -0.29 6.66
N ILE A 11 6.89 -0.59 5.99
CA ILE A 11 6.86 -0.89 4.57
C ILE A 11 6.16 0.27 3.87
N VAL A 12 6.75 0.69 2.76
CA VAL A 12 6.19 1.70 1.88
C VAL A 12 5.63 0.99 0.66
N LEU A 13 4.37 1.29 0.34
CA LEU A 13 3.76 0.97 -0.93
C LEU A 13 3.67 2.27 -1.73
N SER A 14 4.33 2.33 -2.89
CA SER A 14 4.31 3.52 -3.74
C SER A 14 3.87 3.20 -5.15
N GLY A 15 3.21 4.15 -5.80
CA GLY A 15 2.73 3.99 -7.16
C GLY A 15 1.98 5.21 -7.67
N SER A 16 1.51 5.12 -8.91
CA SER A 16 0.66 6.13 -9.51
C SER A 16 -0.79 6.02 -9.03
N LEU A 17 -1.60 7.03 -9.35
CA LEU A 17 -3.05 7.00 -9.12
C LEU A 17 -3.70 5.75 -9.73
N ASP A 18 -3.36 5.39 -10.96
CA ASP A 18 -3.95 4.24 -11.65
C ASP A 18 -3.57 2.92 -10.98
N ASP A 19 -2.36 2.82 -10.43
CA ASP A 19 -1.90 1.65 -9.69
C ASP A 19 -2.70 1.45 -8.41
N PHE A 20 -2.98 2.54 -7.68
CA PHE A 20 -3.79 2.46 -6.48
C PHE A 20 -5.26 2.20 -6.77
N ARG A 21 -5.85 2.75 -7.85
CA ARG A 21 -7.22 2.39 -8.26
C ARG A 21 -7.40 0.89 -8.46
N GLU A 22 -6.42 0.24 -9.11
CA GLU A 22 -6.46 -1.20 -9.32
C GLU A 22 -6.37 -1.95 -7.99
N ALA A 23 -5.49 -1.52 -7.08
CA ALA A 23 -5.26 -2.19 -5.81
C ALA A 23 -6.39 -1.98 -4.78
N THR A 24 -7.01 -0.81 -4.75
CA THR A 24 -8.17 -0.51 -3.89
C THR A 24 -9.47 -1.01 -4.48
N GLY A 25 -9.52 -1.29 -5.79
CA GLY A 25 -10.73 -1.63 -6.51
C GLY A 25 -11.69 -0.45 -6.68
N ASP A 26 -11.19 0.79 -6.57
CA ASP A 26 -11.98 2.02 -6.70
C ASP A 26 -11.70 2.73 -8.04
N PRO A 27 -12.50 2.46 -9.08
CA PRO A 27 -12.35 3.12 -10.38
C PRO A 27 -12.89 4.56 -10.38
N GLU A 28 -13.61 5.00 -9.34
CA GLU A 28 -14.28 6.30 -9.29
C GLU A 28 -13.36 7.42 -8.78
N ALA A 29 -12.27 7.09 -8.08
CA ALA A 29 -11.27 8.04 -7.61
C ALA A 29 -10.51 8.70 -8.77
N THR A 30 -11.02 9.78 -9.36
CA THR A 30 -10.43 10.43 -10.54
C THR A 30 -9.21 11.31 -10.24
N THR A 31 -9.05 11.73 -8.98
CA THR A 31 -7.97 12.62 -8.53
C THR A 31 -7.06 11.97 -7.48
N LEU A 32 -5.88 12.54 -7.29
CA LEU A 32 -4.96 12.10 -6.22
C LEU A 32 -5.57 12.27 -4.83
N LEU A 33 -6.32 13.36 -4.61
CA LEU A 33 -6.96 13.63 -3.32
C LEU A 33 -8.03 12.58 -2.99
N GLU A 34 -8.94 12.31 -3.94
CA GLU A 34 -9.97 11.26 -3.78
C GLU A 34 -9.32 9.89 -3.50
N MET A 35 -8.20 9.59 -4.17
CA MET A 35 -7.51 8.33 -3.95
C MET A 35 -6.88 8.23 -2.56
N VAL A 36 -6.31 9.32 -2.05
CA VAL A 36 -5.79 9.37 -0.67
C VAL A 36 -6.93 9.16 0.33
N GLU A 37 -8.06 9.84 0.14
CA GLU A 37 -9.25 9.66 1.00
C GLU A 37 -9.75 8.20 0.98
N THR A 38 -9.80 7.57 -0.20
CA THR A 38 -10.15 6.14 -0.31
C THR A 38 -9.15 5.26 0.43
N ILE A 39 -7.84 5.48 0.26
CA ILE A 39 -6.80 4.70 0.96
C ILE A 39 -6.97 4.81 2.48
N GLU A 40 -7.11 6.02 3.01
CA GLU A 40 -7.30 6.26 4.44
C GLU A 40 -8.60 5.65 4.98
N ALA A 41 -9.63 5.49 4.13
CA ALA A 41 -10.89 4.88 4.52
C ALA A 41 -10.85 3.34 4.56
N ILE A 42 -10.01 2.70 3.73
CA ILE A 42 -10.01 1.23 3.58
C ILE A 42 -8.84 0.52 4.25
N TRP A 43 -7.70 1.19 4.41
CA TRP A 43 -6.49 0.59 4.94
C TRP A 43 -6.06 1.27 6.23
N ASP A 44 -5.71 0.47 7.24
CA ASP A 44 -5.04 0.97 8.43
C ASP A 44 -3.59 1.32 8.06
N THR A 45 -3.26 2.60 8.06
CA THR A 45 -1.97 3.13 7.60
C THR A 45 -1.49 4.24 8.55
N ASP A 46 -0.17 4.39 8.67
CA ASP A 46 0.43 5.41 9.53
C ASP A 46 0.44 6.78 8.85
N ASP A 47 0.70 6.80 7.54
CA ASP A 47 0.87 8.03 6.77
C ASP A 47 0.67 7.79 5.27
N VAL A 48 0.19 8.81 4.57
CA VAL A 48 0.05 8.82 3.12
C VAL A 48 0.66 10.12 2.58
N ASP A 49 1.85 10.00 1.99
CA ASP A 49 2.50 11.11 1.29
C ASP A 49 2.15 11.04 -0.20
N TRP A 50 1.89 12.19 -0.80
CA TRP A 50 1.63 12.26 -2.23
C TRP A 50 2.25 13.50 -2.86
N SER A 51 2.83 13.27 -4.03
CA SER A 51 3.30 14.31 -4.93
C SER A 51 2.42 14.34 -6.17
N THR A 52 2.68 15.28 -7.08
CA THR A 52 1.94 15.39 -8.36
C THR A 52 1.86 14.13 -9.22
N ARG A 53 2.62 13.07 -8.91
CA ARG A 53 2.70 11.84 -9.73
C ARG A 53 2.70 10.53 -8.96
N ILE A 54 3.01 10.55 -7.68
CA ILE A 54 3.25 9.34 -6.90
C ILE A 54 2.57 9.49 -5.55
N ILE A 55 1.86 8.45 -5.15
CA ILE A 55 1.34 8.23 -3.80
C ILE A 55 2.29 7.25 -3.11
N SER A 56 2.60 7.50 -1.84
CA SER A 56 3.41 6.65 -0.98
C SER A 56 2.67 6.42 0.33
N VAL A 57 2.29 5.17 0.58
CA VAL A 57 1.56 4.75 1.76
C VAL A 57 2.52 4.07 2.72
N PHE A 58 2.59 4.54 3.95
CA PHE A 58 3.44 4.02 5.00
C PHE A 58 2.59 3.26 6.00
N ALA A 59 2.98 2.03 6.31
CA ALA A 59 2.41 1.30 7.43
C ALA A 59 3.44 0.33 8.01
N THR A 60 3.24 -0.05 9.26
CA THR A 60 4.01 -1.12 9.88
C THR A 60 3.75 -2.46 9.17
N PRO A 61 4.66 -3.44 9.28
CA PRO A 61 4.40 -4.77 8.74
C PRO A 61 3.13 -5.42 9.31
N THR A 62 2.79 -5.14 10.57
CA THR A 62 1.56 -5.63 11.19
C THR A 62 0.32 -5.05 10.51
N GLN A 63 0.25 -3.73 10.33
CA GLN A 63 -0.87 -3.08 9.64
C GLN A 63 -1.01 -3.59 8.20
N TRP A 64 0.09 -3.72 7.45
CA TRP A 64 0.02 -4.30 6.11
C TRP A 64 -0.48 -5.73 6.11
N ALA A 65 -0.01 -6.57 7.04
CA ALA A 65 -0.50 -7.94 7.17
C ALA A 65 -2.01 -7.99 7.46
N GLU A 66 -2.52 -7.08 8.28
CA GLU A 66 -3.96 -6.93 8.54
C GLU A 66 -4.72 -6.47 7.28
N ASN A 67 -4.22 -5.46 6.56
CA ASN A 67 -4.81 -4.98 5.30
C ASN A 67 -4.81 -6.05 4.19
N LEU A 68 -3.86 -6.98 4.23
CA LEU A 68 -3.79 -8.13 3.32
C LEU A 68 -4.67 -9.31 3.75
N GLY A 69 -5.26 -9.26 4.94
CA GLY A 69 -6.05 -10.36 5.50
C GLY A 69 -5.21 -11.53 6.05
N GLU A 70 -3.92 -11.33 6.29
CA GLU A 70 -2.96 -12.34 6.76
C GLU A 70 -2.26 -11.90 8.07
N PRO A 71 -2.98 -11.59 9.16
CA PRO A 71 -2.39 -11.00 10.37
C PRO A 71 -1.22 -11.80 10.99
N GLU A 72 -1.16 -13.12 10.76
CA GLU A 72 -0.10 -13.99 11.25
C GLU A 72 1.28 -13.74 10.64
N ILE A 73 1.36 -12.98 9.53
CA ILE A 73 2.63 -12.66 8.85
C ILE A 73 3.22 -11.32 9.30
N GLY A 74 2.49 -10.53 10.10
CA GLY A 74 2.85 -9.16 10.49
C GLY A 74 4.15 -9.00 11.26
N ASN A 75 4.75 -10.09 11.75
CA ASN A 75 6.06 -10.06 12.41
C ASN A 75 7.26 -10.19 11.44
N SER A 76 7.02 -10.29 10.13
CA SER A 76 8.05 -10.64 9.15
C SER A 76 7.94 -9.80 7.87
N PHE A 77 8.84 -8.82 7.71
CA PHE A 77 8.92 -8.00 6.49
C PHE A 77 8.95 -8.83 5.20
N PRO A 78 9.81 -9.86 5.05
CA PRO A 78 9.85 -10.61 3.79
C PRO A 78 8.54 -11.34 3.48
N ARG A 79 7.80 -11.79 4.50
CA ARG A 79 6.51 -12.44 4.28
C ARG A 79 5.46 -11.44 3.83
N VAL A 80 5.38 -10.28 4.50
CA VAL A 80 4.46 -9.21 4.13
C VAL A 80 4.74 -8.72 2.70
N LEU A 81 6.00 -8.47 2.36
CA LEU A 81 6.38 -8.04 1.00
C LEU A 81 6.03 -9.09 -0.07
N ASN A 82 6.18 -10.38 0.23
CA ASN A 82 5.74 -11.43 -0.70
C ASN A 82 4.22 -11.47 -0.84
N ALA A 83 3.46 -11.33 0.25
CA ALA A 83 2.00 -11.25 0.19
C ALA A 83 1.53 -10.02 -0.63
N MET A 84 2.19 -8.86 -0.49
CA MET A 84 1.90 -7.68 -1.32
C MET A 84 2.17 -7.93 -2.81
N ARG A 85 3.24 -8.67 -3.15
CA ARG A 85 3.50 -9.11 -4.52
C ARG A 85 2.38 -10.01 -5.05
N ASP A 86 1.92 -10.95 -4.24
CA ASP A 86 0.92 -11.93 -4.69
C ASP A 86 -0.49 -11.31 -4.80
N THR A 87 -0.87 -10.43 -3.88
CA THR A 87 -2.20 -9.80 -3.82
C THR A 87 -2.34 -8.60 -4.74
N TRP A 88 -1.34 -7.71 -4.77
CA TRP A 88 -1.40 -6.44 -5.51
C TRP A 88 -0.41 -6.35 -6.67
N ARG A 89 0.29 -7.45 -6.98
CA ARG A 89 1.33 -7.48 -8.04
C ARG A 89 2.41 -6.43 -7.83
N ALA A 90 2.65 -6.04 -6.57
CA ALA A 90 3.65 -5.05 -6.24
C ALA A 90 5.05 -5.59 -6.54
N GLU A 91 5.89 -4.78 -7.18
CA GLU A 91 7.31 -5.04 -7.31
C GLU A 91 7.97 -4.88 -5.94
N VAL A 92 8.77 -5.86 -5.52
CA VAL A 92 9.46 -5.82 -4.22
C VAL A 92 10.91 -5.41 -4.44
N LEU A 93 11.32 -4.31 -3.81
CA LEU A 93 12.65 -3.70 -3.93
C LEU A 93 13.51 -3.85 -2.68
#